data_AF-A0A7X7T3U5-F1
#
_entry.id   AF-A0A7X7T3U5-F1
#
_cell.length_a   1.000
_cell.length_b   1.000
_cell.length_c   1.000
_cell.angle_alpha   90.00
_cell.angle_beta   90.00
_cell.angle_gamma   90.00
#
_symmetry.space_group_name_H-M   'P 1'
#
loop_
_entity.id
_entity.type
_entity.pdbx_description
1 polymer ?
#
loop_
_entity_poly.entity_id
_entity_poly.type
_entity_poly.pdbx_seq_one_letter_code
_entity_poly.pdbx_strand_id
1 'polypeptide(L)'
;MSTLRGETTVVEAARKHDLTVADIEHWKDAFLLGAENALRSRPKDEDALQQEQIKKLERKVGQLVMELDIAREAMKLRPFPEPTSDE
;
A
#
# COMPACT_ATOMS: atom_id res chain seq x y z
N MET A 1 -1.61 -24.74 13.14
CA MET A 1 -2.89 -25.28 13.63
C MET A 1 -2.87 -25.59 15.13
N SER A 2 -1.88 -26.31 15.66
CA SER A 2 -1.74 -26.59 17.10
C SER A 2 -1.83 -25.32 17.97
N THR A 3 -1.18 -24.23 17.54
CA THR A 3 -1.28 -22.90 18.16
C THR A 3 -2.68 -22.30 18.16
N LEU A 4 -3.38 -22.37 17.02
CA LEU A 4 -4.75 -21.86 16.88
C LEU A 4 -5.77 -22.69 17.68
N ARG A 5 -5.49 -23.99 17.88
CA ARG A 5 -6.30 -24.89 18.71
C ARG A 5 -6.00 -24.79 20.21
N GLY A 6 -4.98 -24.04 20.61
CA GLY A 6 -4.53 -23.94 22.00
C GLY A 6 -3.69 -25.14 22.50
N GLU A 7 -3.36 -26.09 21.63
CA GLU A 7 -2.52 -27.26 21.92
C GLU A 7 -1.03 -26.91 22.08
N THR A 8 -0.62 -25.75 21.57
CA THR A 8 0.73 -25.22 21.71
C THR A 8 0.63 -23.74 22.06
N THR A 9 1.34 -23.32 23.10
CA THR A 9 1.36 -21.91 23.49
C THR A 9 2.08 -21.07 22.44
N VAL A 10 1.77 -19.77 22.40
CA VAL A 10 2.44 -18.83 21.49
C VAL A 10 3.96 -18.82 21.74
N VAL A 11 4.39 -18.90 23.00
CA VAL A 11 5.81 -18.93 23.39
C VAL A 11 6.51 -20.19 22.90
N GLU A 12 5.88 -21.36 23.02
CA GLU A 12 6.43 -22.62 22.52
C GLU A 12 6.56 -22.60 20.99
N ALA A 13 5.57 -22.05 20.30
CA ALA A 13 5.61 -21.93 18.85
C ALA A 13 6.68 -20.94 18.38
N ALA A 14 6.84 -19.81 19.08
CA ALA A 14 7.87 -18.81 18.82
C ALA A 14 9.26 -19.46 18.89
N ARG A 15 9.53 -20.18 19.99
CA ARG A 15 10.80 -20.92 20.17
C ARG A 15 11.01 -22.00 19.13
N LYS A 16 9.96 -22.78 18.79
CA LYS A 16 10.06 -23.88 17.83
C LYS A 16 10.39 -23.42 16.42
N HIS A 17 9.91 -22.23 16.04
CA HIS A 17 10.00 -21.71 14.69
C HIS A 17 11.00 -20.55 14.55
N ASP A 18 11.76 -20.24 15.61
CA ASP A 18 12.69 -19.11 15.66
C ASP A 18 12.04 -17.77 15.28
N LEU A 19 10.84 -17.55 15.82
CA LEU A 19 10.03 -16.35 15.62
C LEU A 19 9.88 -15.59 16.92
N THR A 20 9.54 -14.31 16.84
CA THR A 20 9.12 -13.58 18.04
C THR A 20 7.70 -13.97 18.43
N VAL A 21 7.38 -13.84 19.72
CA VAL A 21 6.00 -13.97 20.22
C VAL A 21 5.08 -12.98 19.49
N ALA A 22 5.56 -11.75 19.26
CA ALA A 22 4.82 -10.70 18.59
C ALA A 22 4.43 -11.09 17.14
N ASP A 23 5.33 -11.73 16.38
CA ASP A 23 5.02 -12.18 15.01
C ASP A 23 3.87 -13.20 15.01
N ILE A 24 3.90 -14.16 15.93
CA ILE A 24 2.88 -15.19 16.01
C ILE A 24 1.54 -14.62 16.49
N GLU A 25 1.56 -13.69 17.46
CA GLU A 25 0.35 -12.98 17.89
C GLU A 25 -0.26 -12.17 16.75
N HIS A 26 0.58 -11.42 16.03
CA HIS A 26 0.15 -10.64 14.88
C HIS A 26 -0.51 -11.52 13.81
N TRP A 27 0.09 -12.64 13.43
CA TRP A 27 -0.51 -13.54 12.45
C TRP A 27 -1.78 -14.23 12.95
N LYS A 28 -1.85 -14.55 14.24
CA LYS A 28 -3.05 -15.11 14.86
C LYS A 28 -4.20 -14.12 14.74
N ASP A 29 -3.96 -12.85 15.07
CA ASP A 29 -4.98 -11.82 15.02
C ASP A 29 -5.41 -11.52 13.57
N ALA A 30 -4.46 -11.45 12.63
CA ALA A 30 -4.74 -11.32 11.20
C ALA A 30 -5.59 -12.49 10.67
N PHE A 31 -5.27 -13.72 11.08
CA PHE A 31 -6.05 -14.91 10.72
C PHE A 31 -7.48 -14.85 11.26
N LEU A 32 -7.65 -14.48 12.53
CA LEU A 32 -8.97 -14.38 13.16
C LEU A 32 -9.83 -13.30 12.51
N LEU A 33 -9.26 -12.14 12.19
CA LEU A 33 -9.94 -11.06 11.46
C LEU A 33 -10.38 -11.52 10.06
N GLY A 34 -9.50 -12.20 9.33
CA GLY A 34 -9.82 -12.77 8.02
C GLY A 34 -10.93 -13.83 8.11
N ALA A 35 -10.87 -14.72 9.10
CA ALA A 35 -11.89 -15.73 9.35
C ALA A 35 -13.25 -15.11 9.71
N GLU A 36 -13.27 -14.10 10.60
CA GLU A 36 -14.48 -13.36 10.94
C GLU A 36 -15.11 -12.73 9.70
N ASN A 37 -14.31 -12.08 8.86
CA ASN A 37 -14.79 -11.44 7.64
C ASN A 37 -15.34 -12.46 6.63
N ALA A 38 -14.70 -13.62 6.48
CA ALA A 38 -15.15 -14.70 5.60
C ALA A 38 -16.49 -15.32 6.04
N LEU A 39 -16.80 -15.27 7.34
CA LEU A 39 -18.06 -15.77 7.90
C LEU A 39 -19.21 -14.75 7.84
N ARG A 40 -18.96 -13.48 7.44
CA ARG A 40 -20.01 -12.48 7.30
C ARG A 40 -20.95 -12.83 6.13
N SER A 41 -22.24 -12.53 6.30
CA SER A 41 -23.24 -12.65 5.21
C SER A 41 -22.88 -11.83 3.98
N ARG A 42 -22.13 -10.73 4.19
CA ARG A 42 -21.49 -9.92 3.16
C ARG A 42 -20.04 -9.64 3.58
N PRO A 43 -19.08 -10.45 3.10
CA PRO A 43 -17.66 -10.23 3.35
C PRO A 43 -17.22 -8.85 2.86
N LYS A 44 -16.32 -8.18 3.59
CA LYS A 44 -15.66 -6.97 3.10
C LYS A 44 -14.58 -7.38 2.11
N ASP A 45 -14.60 -6.78 0.93
CA ASP A 45 -13.55 -6.96 -0.08
C ASP A 45 -12.51 -5.84 0.08
N GLU A 46 -11.81 -5.86 1.21
CA GLU A 46 -10.83 -4.82 1.55
C GLU A 46 -9.68 -4.79 0.54
N ASP A 47 -9.28 -5.96 0.02
CA ASP A 47 -8.28 -6.08 -1.03
C ASP A 47 -8.75 -5.41 -2.33
N ALA A 48 -9.99 -5.65 -2.79
CA ALA A 48 -10.48 -4.97 -3.99
C ALA A 48 -10.58 -3.44 -3.80
N LEU A 49 -10.99 -2.97 -2.62
CA LEU A 49 -11.02 -1.53 -2.31
C LEU A 49 -9.62 -0.91 -2.34
N GLN A 50 -8.63 -1.61 -1.77
CA GLN A 50 -7.23 -1.18 -1.81
C GLN A 50 -6.70 -1.16 -3.26
N GLN A 51 -6.99 -2.19 -4.05
CA GLN A 51 -6.61 -2.25 -5.47
C GLN A 51 -7.24 -1.14 -6.29
N GLU A 52 -8.52 -0.81 -6.03
CA GLU A 52 -9.19 0.31 -6.70
C GLU A 52 -8.53 1.65 -6.34
N GLN A 53 -8.18 1.85 -5.07
CA GLN A 53 -7.48 3.04 -4.61
C GLN A 53 -6.08 3.14 -5.22
N ILE A 54 -5.32 2.04 -5.29
CA ILE A 54 -4.01 1.97 -5.98
C ILE A 54 -4.18 2.40 -7.43
N LYS A 55 -5.11 1.79 -8.16
CA LYS A 55 -5.38 2.11 -9.57
C LYS A 55 -5.79 3.58 -9.78
N LYS A 56 -6.48 4.18 -8.81
CA LYS A 56 -6.83 5.62 -8.84
C LYS A 56 -5.61 6.50 -8.64
N LEU A 57 -4.73 6.14 -7.70
CA LEU A 57 -3.49 6.87 -7.43
C LEU A 57 -2.51 6.78 -8.59
N GLU A 58 -2.30 5.58 -9.16
CA GLU A 58 -1.44 5.38 -10.33
C GLU A 58 -1.88 6.23 -11.52
N ARG A 59 -3.20 6.28 -11.79
CA ARG A 59 -3.76 7.17 -12.83
C ARG A 59 -3.44 8.64 -12.56
N LYS A 60 -3.56 9.09 -11.32
CA LYS A 60 -3.27 10.49 -10.97
C LYS A 60 -1.78 10.80 -11.10
N VAL A 61 -0.90 9.87 -10.71
CA VAL A 61 0.55 9.99 -10.91
C VAL A 61 0.86 10.12 -12.41
N GLY A 62 0.29 9.24 -13.25
CA GLY A 62 0.47 9.31 -14.70
C GLY A 62 0.04 10.65 -15.31
N GLN A 63 -1.10 11.18 -14.88
CA GLN A 63 -1.55 12.51 -15.29
C GLN A 63 -0.55 13.60 -14.90
N LEU A 64 -0.09 13.61 -13.65
CA LEU A 64 0.84 14.62 -13.13
C LEU A 64 2.20 14.55 -13.83
N VAL A 65 2.70 13.35 -14.14
CA VAL A 65 3.94 13.16 -14.91
C VAL A 65 3.78 13.78 -16.30
N MET A 66 2.67 13.53 -16.99
CA MET A 66 2.41 14.10 -18.31
C MET A 66 2.33 15.64 -18.27
N GLU A 67 1.62 16.21 -17.29
CA GLU A 67 1.54 17.66 -17.10
C GLU A 67 2.92 18.29 -16.87
N LEU A 68 3.75 17.62 -16.08
CA LEU A 68 5.12 18.05 -15.78
C LEU A 68 6.04 17.96 -17.01
N ASP A 69 5.90 16.92 -17.82
CA ASP A 69 6.65 16.78 -19.08
C ASP A 69 6.25 17.87 -20.09
N ILE A 70 4.95 18.17 -20.23
CA ILE A 70 4.46 19.28 -21.06
C ILE A 70 5.02 20.61 -20.57
N ALA A 71 4.97 20.86 -19.25
CA ALA A 71 5.47 22.11 -18.67
C ALA A 71 6.99 22.28 -18.90
N ARG A 72 7.76 21.20 -18.72
CA ARG A 72 9.21 21.18 -19.00
C ARG A 72 9.49 21.49 -20.47
N GLU A 73 8.74 20.90 -21.39
CA GLU A 73 8.94 21.15 -22.82
C GLU A 73 8.59 22.58 -23.21
N ALA A 74 7.50 23.13 -22.67
CA ALA A 74 7.12 24.53 -22.87
C ALA A 74 8.17 25.52 -22.34
N MET A 75 8.87 25.19 -21.25
CA MET A 75 9.97 25.99 -20.73
C MET A 75 11.18 26.01 -21.67
N LYS A 76 11.51 24.88 -22.30
CA LYS A 76 12.62 24.81 -23.29
C LYS A 76 12.34 25.66 -24.53
N LEU A 77 11.08 25.73 -24.94
CA LEU A 77 10.64 26.46 -26.14
C LEU A 77 10.53 27.97 -25.93
N ARG A 78 10.69 28.48 -24.70
CA ARG A 78 10.63 29.91 -24.41
C ARG A 78 12.04 30.46 -24.16
N PRO A 79 12.75 30.98 -25.17
CA PRO A 79 13.86 31.88 -24.88
C PRO A 79 13.25 33.12 -24.19
N PHE A 80 13.75 33.46 -22.99
CA PHE A 80 13.45 34.76 -22.41
C PHE A 80 13.80 35.83 -23.45
N PRO A 81 12.94 36.82 -23.73
CA PRO A 81 13.41 37.98 -24.47
C PRO A 81 14.58 38.56 -23.68
N GLU A 82 15.76 38.67 -24.30
CA GLU A 82 16.84 39.47 -23.74
C GLU A 82 16.24 40.85 -23.42
N PRO A 83 16.48 41.40 -22.21
CA PRO A 83 16.04 42.75 -21.94
C PRO A 83 16.69 43.62 -23.00
N THR A 84 15.87 44.23 -23.87
CA THR A 84 16.34 45.22 -24.81
C THR A 84 16.99 46.31 -23.96
N SER A 85 18.31 46.39 -24.06
CA SER A 85 19.08 47.52 -23.55
C SER A 85 18.61 48.73 -24.35
N ASP A 86 17.57 49.40 -23.88
CA ASP A 86 17.19 50.71 -24.37
C ASP A 86 18.31 51.68 -23.99
N GLU A 87 18.96 52.24 -25.02
CA GLU A 87 19.98 53.30 -24.98
C GLU A 87 19.44 54.62 -24.41
#